data_AF-A0AAJ8LCJ8-F1
#
_entry.id   AF-A0AAJ8LCJ8-F1
#
_cell.length_a   1.000
_cell.length_b   1.000
_cell.length_c   1.000
_cell.angle_alpha   90.00
_cell.angle_beta   90.00
_cell.angle_gamma   90.00
#
_symmetry.space_group_name_H-M   'P 1'
#
loop_
_entity.id
_entity.type
_entity.pdbx_description
1 polymer ?
#
loop_
_entity_poly.entity_id
_entity_poly.type
_entity_poly.pdbx_seq_one_letter_code
_entity_poly.pdbx_strand_id
1 'polypeptide(L)'
;MSAQSPFPTDAQLKKPVCVFCGSSPGKLPLFVEASQSVGEALARANIPLVYGGGRRGIMGVVSQAALAAGGYVRGIVPHALTGRAAEQIPTPEGSTPVPVSAAALKSQEGKGEEVVKDDEGEGRMTTEVVDSMHERKLKMAQLSTGGFIVLPGGYGTFEEALEMITWNQLGIHRLPIVILNIGNFYTHLYQQFLASVEAGFIASENLSLLRLVNLEEGDAEAANLDGSRASEWGPAAVKALDEWSFDDNVGYGLDWKKAGDLEKNGSCCPSPTPEAIFTTMRFTSPSVGQPTLPITKEVIPLLDLHAERLREAHAYFSKRDEGRWAEWVGDEALWDTVRGKLEEKEKEERGDWRVRVVVHPSGDVEVQVVPAPAGCGPFILLPSEGPSSSTRPLVLDPRSAKISTENQEELDLRLYKTTNRQMYDRAYERGATISPAHPEVLLHTRSHLLETTTSNIAIQIPTIGWMTPRLSKNETPFLNGVMRRYLLQQGVVKEGELRMEDFIRAKRQGWRVIGFNGLRGVWEAELI
;
A
#
# COMPACT_ATOMS: atom_id res chain seq x y z
N MET A 1 24.83 -0.15 0.33
CA MET A 1 26.03 -0.95 0.01
C MET A 1 26.74 -0.23 -1.13
N SER A 2 28.04 0.07 -1.02
CA SER A 2 28.82 0.71 -2.09
C SER A 2 30.01 -0.20 -2.39
N ALA A 3 29.92 -0.94 -3.50
CA ALA A 3 31.07 -1.55 -4.14
C ALA A 3 31.66 -0.53 -5.12
N GLN A 4 32.99 -0.57 -5.34
CA GLN A 4 33.59 0.20 -6.42
C GLN A 4 32.98 -0.22 -7.77
N SER A 5 32.64 0.77 -8.61
CA SER A 5 32.07 0.52 -9.94
C SER A 5 33.07 -0.29 -10.77
N PRO A 6 32.67 -1.43 -11.36
CA PRO A 6 33.52 -2.22 -12.24
C PRO A 6 33.60 -1.62 -13.66
N PHE A 7 32.87 -0.53 -13.92
CA PHE A 7 32.81 0.15 -15.21
C PHE A 7 33.73 1.38 -15.24
N PRO A 8 34.28 1.76 -16.40
CA PRO A 8 35.20 2.89 -16.51
C PRO A 8 34.57 4.20 -16.04
N THR A 9 35.25 4.90 -15.12
CA THR A 9 34.78 6.18 -14.57
C THR A 9 34.72 7.28 -15.64
N ASP A 10 35.59 7.22 -16.64
CA ASP A 10 35.75 8.26 -17.67
C ASP A 10 34.66 8.21 -18.76
N ALA A 11 33.84 7.15 -18.80
CA ALA A 11 32.87 6.89 -19.87
C ALA A 11 31.47 7.54 -19.65
N GLN A 12 31.31 8.40 -18.62
CA GLN A 12 30.04 9.10 -18.31
C GLN A 12 28.79 8.20 -18.31
N LEU A 13 28.90 7.02 -17.71
CA LEU A 13 27.86 5.99 -17.75
C LEU A 13 26.72 6.30 -16.77
N LYS A 14 25.48 5.97 -17.16
CA LYS A 14 24.33 5.93 -16.24
C LYS A 14 24.47 4.77 -15.24
N LYS A 15 23.58 4.72 -14.26
CA LYS A 15 23.58 3.66 -13.24
C LYS A 15 23.36 2.28 -13.89
N PRO A 16 24.20 1.27 -13.59
CA PRO A 16 24.09 -0.07 -14.15
C PRO A 16 22.78 -0.78 -13.79
N VAL A 17 22.25 -1.54 -14.75
CA VAL A 17 21.03 -2.33 -14.64
C VAL A 17 21.34 -3.82 -14.80
N CYS A 18 20.76 -4.67 -13.95
CA CYS A 18 20.85 -6.11 -14.12
C CYS A 18 19.72 -6.66 -14.99
N VAL A 19 20.04 -7.56 -15.91
CA VAL A 19 19.05 -8.31 -16.70
C VAL A 19 19.03 -9.77 -16.26
N PHE A 20 17.90 -10.20 -15.70
CA PHE A 20 17.60 -11.61 -15.45
C PHE A 20 16.88 -12.20 -16.66
N CYS A 21 17.38 -13.31 -17.19
CA CYS A 21 16.83 -13.91 -18.41
C CYS A 21 17.21 -15.38 -18.59
N GLY A 22 16.54 -16.06 -19.51
CA GLY A 22 16.76 -17.47 -19.78
C GLY A 22 18.13 -17.78 -20.39
N SER A 23 18.72 -18.90 -19.96
CA SER A 23 19.90 -19.50 -20.60
C SER A 23 19.59 -20.21 -21.93
N SER A 24 18.32 -20.24 -22.33
CA SER A 24 17.82 -20.81 -23.59
C SER A 24 17.14 -19.72 -24.41
N PRO A 25 17.10 -19.81 -25.76
CA PRO A 25 16.46 -18.81 -26.62
C PRO A 25 14.92 -18.82 -26.53
N GLY A 26 14.33 -19.89 -25.99
CA GLY A 26 12.89 -20.12 -26.04
C GLY A 26 12.42 -20.66 -27.40
N LYS A 27 11.10 -20.75 -27.60
CA LYS A 27 10.50 -21.31 -28.82
C LYS A 27 9.94 -20.25 -29.77
N LEU A 28 9.64 -19.05 -29.28
CA LEU A 28 9.15 -17.94 -30.09
C LEU A 28 10.32 -17.05 -30.51
N PRO A 29 10.53 -16.78 -31.81
CA PRO A 29 11.59 -15.88 -32.29
C PRO A 29 11.56 -14.49 -31.63
N LEU A 30 10.35 -14.01 -31.34
CA LEU A 30 10.09 -12.76 -30.63
C LEU A 30 10.89 -12.63 -29.32
N PHE A 31 11.14 -13.72 -28.57
CA PHE A 31 11.94 -13.64 -27.35
C PHE A 31 13.38 -13.21 -27.62
N VAL A 32 13.98 -13.71 -28.70
CA VAL A 32 15.34 -13.36 -29.11
C VAL A 32 15.38 -11.92 -29.63
N GLU A 33 14.45 -11.56 -30.52
CA GLU A 33 14.40 -10.23 -31.15
C GLU A 33 14.14 -9.12 -30.12
N ALA A 34 13.22 -9.33 -29.18
CA ALA A 34 12.95 -8.38 -28.09
C ALA A 34 14.15 -8.25 -27.14
N SER A 35 14.86 -9.35 -26.86
CA SER A 35 16.06 -9.33 -26.01
C SER A 35 17.23 -8.59 -26.67
N GLN A 36 17.36 -8.71 -28.00
CA GLN A 36 18.30 -7.91 -28.77
C GLN A 36 17.95 -6.41 -28.66
N SER A 37 16.68 -6.05 -28.85
CA SER A 37 16.22 -4.66 -28.70
C SER A 37 16.56 -4.08 -27.32
N VAL A 38 16.38 -4.85 -26.25
CA VAL A 38 16.72 -4.43 -24.88
C VAL A 38 18.22 -4.16 -24.72
N GLY A 39 19.08 -5.06 -25.20
CA GLY A 39 20.54 -4.87 -25.14
C GLY A 39 20.99 -3.60 -25.87
N GLU A 40 20.49 -3.40 -27.09
CA GLU A 40 20.78 -2.20 -27.87
C GLU A 40 20.26 -0.91 -27.20
N ALA A 41 19.05 -0.95 -26.62
CA ALA A 41 18.46 0.21 -25.98
C ALA A 41 19.24 0.63 -24.72
N LEU A 42 19.70 -0.32 -23.91
CA LEU A 42 20.56 -0.04 -22.75
C LEU A 42 21.87 0.62 -23.17
N ALA A 43 22.54 0.08 -24.21
CA ALA A 43 23.76 0.65 -24.76
C ALA A 43 23.54 2.08 -25.29
N ARG A 44 22.50 2.31 -26.09
CA ARG A 44 22.14 3.65 -26.60
C ARG A 44 21.81 4.64 -25.49
N ALA A 45 21.30 4.17 -24.36
CA ALA A 45 21.01 4.99 -23.19
C ALA A 45 22.23 5.19 -22.26
N ASN A 46 23.42 4.69 -22.64
CA ASN A 46 24.64 4.66 -21.83
C ASN A 46 24.44 3.96 -20.47
N ILE A 47 23.57 2.94 -20.41
CA ILE A 47 23.32 2.13 -19.21
C ILE A 47 24.15 0.84 -19.30
N PRO A 48 25.10 0.61 -18.37
CA PRO A 48 25.86 -0.63 -18.34
C PRO A 48 24.99 -1.83 -17.95
N LEU A 49 25.23 -2.97 -18.59
CA LEU A 49 24.52 -4.22 -18.35
C LEU A 49 25.27 -5.09 -17.33
N VAL A 50 24.58 -5.49 -16.27
CA VAL A 50 25.00 -6.59 -15.37
C VAL A 50 24.15 -7.82 -15.69
N TYR A 51 24.76 -9.01 -15.77
CA TYR A 51 24.01 -10.23 -16.08
C TYR A 51 24.74 -11.50 -15.61
N GLY A 52 24.12 -12.66 -15.86
CA GLY A 52 24.64 -13.96 -15.45
C GLY A 52 25.91 -14.45 -16.16
N GLY A 53 26.43 -13.76 -17.18
CA GLY A 53 27.68 -14.18 -17.84
C GLY A 53 27.54 -15.34 -18.83
N GLY A 54 26.32 -15.83 -19.07
CA GLY A 54 26.05 -16.89 -20.05
C GLY A 54 26.18 -16.40 -21.49
N ARG A 55 26.84 -17.18 -22.36
CA ARG A 55 27.14 -16.76 -23.75
C ARG A 55 26.15 -17.31 -24.79
N ARG A 56 25.10 -17.98 -24.33
CA ARG A 56 24.08 -18.69 -25.13
C ARG A 56 22.68 -18.24 -24.71
N GLY A 57 21.69 -18.56 -25.55
CA GLY A 57 20.29 -18.23 -25.29
C GLY A 57 20.05 -16.72 -25.15
N ILE A 58 19.02 -16.33 -24.41
CA ILE A 58 18.66 -14.91 -24.23
C ILE A 58 19.80 -14.13 -23.55
N MET A 59 20.48 -14.72 -22.55
CA MET A 59 21.65 -14.10 -21.90
C MET A 59 22.74 -13.68 -22.89
N GLY A 60 23.07 -14.57 -23.83
CA GLY A 60 24.06 -14.26 -24.85
C GLY A 60 23.57 -13.20 -25.83
N VAL A 61 22.28 -13.25 -26.21
CA VAL A 61 21.68 -12.30 -27.16
C VAL A 61 21.69 -10.88 -26.60
N VAL A 62 21.19 -10.67 -25.38
CA VAL A 62 21.11 -9.33 -24.78
C VAL A 62 22.49 -8.72 -24.53
N SER A 63 23.47 -9.53 -24.08
CA SER A 63 24.84 -9.07 -23.85
C SER A 63 25.57 -8.76 -25.15
N GLN A 64 25.45 -9.62 -26.17
CA GLN A 64 26.06 -9.37 -27.47
C GLN A 64 25.46 -8.13 -28.14
N ALA A 65 24.14 -7.94 -28.03
CA ALA A 65 23.46 -6.77 -28.58
C ALA A 65 23.92 -5.47 -27.92
N ALA A 66 24.09 -5.48 -26.59
CA ALA A 66 24.64 -4.34 -25.86
C ALA A 66 26.08 -4.01 -26.31
N LEU A 67 26.96 -5.03 -26.40
CA LEU A 67 28.34 -4.86 -26.87
C LEU A 67 28.41 -4.31 -28.30
N ALA A 68 27.65 -4.91 -29.22
CA ALA A 68 27.61 -4.50 -30.63
C ALA A 68 27.10 -3.07 -30.80
N ALA A 69 26.22 -2.61 -29.92
CA ALA A 69 25.70 -1.24 -29.89
C ALA A 69 26.60 -0.25 -29.13
N GLY A 70 27.78 -0.69 -28.67
CA GLY A 70 28.78 0.17 -28.04
C GLY A 70 28.80 0.15 -26.51
N GLY A 71 27.92 -0.63 -25.89
CA GLY A 71 27.70 -0.66 -24.44
C GLY A 71 28.70 -1.49 -23.65
N TYR A 72 28.61 -1.38 -22.32
CA TYR A 72 29.45 -2.10 -21.37
C TYR A 72 28.68 -3.24 -20.70
N VAL A 73 29.32 -4.39 -20.54
CA VAL A 73 28.72 -5.60 -19.97
C VAL A 73 29.60 -6.22 -18.89
N ARG A 74 28.99 -6.55 -17.75
CA ARG A 74 29.59 -7.28 -16.63
C ARG A 74 28.85 -8.60 -16.39
N GLY A 75 29.51 -9.73 -16.65
CA GLY A 75 28.98 -11.06 -16.34
C GLY A 75 29.45 -11.58 -14.98
N ILE A 76 28.55 -12.18 -14.19
CA ILE A 76 28.91 -12.86 -12.93
C ILE A 76 28.60 -14.36 -13.06
N VAL A 77 29.65 -15.18 -13.02
CA VAL A 77 29.59 -16.62 -13.31
C VAL A 77 30.06 -17.41 -12.08
N PRO A 78 29.32 -18.41 -11.60
CA PRO A 78 29.81 -19.27 -10.52
C PRO A 78 30.86 -20.24 -11.08
N HIS A 79 31.86 -20.60 -10.26
CA HIS A 79 32.93 -21.54 -10.65
C HIS A 79 32.36 -22.89 -11.14
N ALA A 80 31.20 -23.32 -10.63
CA ALA A 80 30.55 -24.56 -11.07
C ALA A 80 30.09 -24.55 -12.55
N LEU A 81 29.98 -23.37 -13.18
CA LEU A 81 29.51 -23.20 -14.56
C LEU A 81 30.61 -22.75 -15.54
N THR A 82 31.85 -22.62 -15.07
CA THR A 82 33.01 -22.44 -15.95
C THR A 82 33.44 -23.79 -16.53
N GLY A 83 33.93 -23.81 -17.76
CA GLY A 83 34.40 -25.05 -18.39
C GLY A 83 35.50 -25.73 -17.54
N ARG A 84 35.49 -27.07 -17.43
CA ARG A 84 36.56 -27.85 -16.78
C ARG A 84 37.91 -27.56 -17.44
N ALA A 85 38.70 -26.67 -16.85
CA ALA A 85 40.15 -26.70 -17.00
C ALA A 85 40.73 -27.40 -15.77
N ALA A 86 40.51 -28.71 -15.65
CA ALA A 86 41.28 -29.62 -14.79
C ALA A 86 40.96 -31.09 -15.12
N GLU A 87 41.15 -31.51 -16.37
CA GLU A 87 41.88 -32.77 -16.49
C GLU A 87 43.33 -32.42 -16.18
N GLN A 88 43.83 -32.97 -15.07
CA GLN A 88 45.26 -33.00 -14.80
C GLN A 88 45.93 -33.69 -15.99
N ILE A 89 46.46 -32.92 -16.94
CA ILE A 89 47.52 -33.42 -17.79
C ILE A 89 48.70 -33.63 -16.83
N PRO A 90 49.21 -34.86 -16.65
CA PRO A 90 50.38 -35.07 -15.81
C PRO A 90 51.54 -34.31 -16.45
N THR A 91 51.94 -33.19 -15.85
CA THR A 91 53.17 -32.51 -16.23
C THR A 91 54.36 -33.32 -15.72
N PRO A 92 55.44 -33.47 -16.51
CA PRO A 92 56.67 -34.09 -16.05
C PRO A 92 57.17 -33.39 -14.79
N GLU A 93 57.68 -34.16 -13.84
CA GLU A 93 58.19 -33.66 -12.55
C GLU A 93 59.11 -32.44 -12.74
N GLY A 94 58.72 -31.29 -12.16
CA GLY A 94 59.63 -30.15 -11.98
C GLY A 94 59.15 -28.76 -12.42
N SER A 95 57.95 -28.56 -12.95
CA SER A 95 57.44 -27.21 -13.26
C SER A 95 56.31 -26.77 -12.33
N THR A 96 56.43 -25.55 -11.79
CA THR A 96 55.38 -24.87 -11.04
C THR A 96 54.16 -24.62 -11.93
N PRO A 97 52.93 -24.97 -11.49
CA PRO A 97 51.74 -24.68 -12.27
C PRO A 97 51.53 -23.16 -12.37
N VAL A 98 51.46 -22.66 -13.60
CA VAL A 98 51.11 -21.26 -13.87
C VAL A 98 49.60 -21.11 -13.66
N PRO A 99 49.12 -20.20 -12.80
CA PRO A 99 47.69 -19.98 -12.62
C PRO A 99 47.10 -19.39 -13.90
N VAL A 100 46.11 -20.07 -14.48
CA VAL A 100 45.30 -19.54 -15.59
C VAL A 100 44.52 -18.35 -15.03
N SER A 101 44.63 -17.17 -15.64
CA SER A 101 43.91 -15.99 -15.15
C SER A 101 42.39 -16.22 -15.23
N ALA A 102 41.67 -15.85 -14.17
CA ALA A 102 40.21 -16.00 -14.08
C ALA A 102 39.45 -15.30 -15.22
N ALA A 103 40.08 -14.33 -15.90
CA ALA A 103 39.53 -13.62 -17.05
C ALA A 103 39.38 -14.49 -18.32
N ALA A 104 40.02 -15.67 -18.38
CA ALA A 104 39.97 -16.57 -19.54
C ALA A 104 38.90 -17.67 -19.47
N LEU A 105 38.16 -17.78 -18.36
CA LEU A 105 37.17 -18.85 -18.17
C LEU A 105 35.79 -18.44 -18.73
N LYS A 106 35.38 -19.10 -19.82
CA LYS A 106 34.06 -18.89 -20.45
C LYS A 106 32.97 -19.72 -19.75
N SER A 107 31.80 -19.11 -19.54
CA SER A 107 30.61 -19.80 -19.03
C SER A 107 30.11 -20.83 -20.05
N GLN A 108 29.74 -22.02 -19.57
CA GLN A 108 29.06 -23.07 -20.35
C GLN A 108 27.54 -23.06 -20.13
N GLU A 109 27.01 -22.03 -19.47
CA GLU A 109 25.59 -21.94 -19.13
C GLU A 109 24.73 -21.69 -20.38
N GLY A 110 23.73 -22.55 -20.58
CA GLY A 110 22.69 -22.39 -21.59
C GLY A 110 22.69 -23.40 -22.73
N LYS A 111 21.69 -23.27 -23.60
CA LYS A 111 21.44 -24.14 -24.77
C LYS A 111 21.46 -23.33 -26.06
N GLY A 112 21.95 -23.94 -27.14
CA GLY A 112 22.09 -23.31 -28.45
C GLY A 112 23.52 -22.91 -28.75
N GLU A 113 23.70 -22.17 -29.86
CA GLU A 113 25.01 -21.68 -30.29
C GLU A 113 25.51 -20.55 -29.38
N GLU A 114 26.83 -20.46 -29.25
CA GLU A 114 27.49 -19.33 -28.57
C GLU A 114 27.38 -18.09 -29.46
N VAL A 115 26.73 -17.04 -28.95
CA VAL A 115 26.43 -15.83 -29.73
C VAL A 115 27.29 -14.63 -29.32
N VAL A 116 27.92 -14.69 -28.15
CA VAL A 116 28.78 -13.61 -27.64
C VAL A 116 30.16 -13.72 -28.27
N LYS A 117 30.65 -12.63 -28.85
CA LYS A 117 32.04 -12.49 -29.33
C LYS A 117 32.94 -11.97 -28.22
N ASP A 118 34.22 -12.31 -28.28
CA ASP A 118 35.19 -11.77 -27.31
C ASP A 118 35.45 -10.29 -27.62
N ASP A 119 35.71 -9.51 -26.58
CA ASP A 119 35.76 -8.03 -26.60
C ASP A 119 37.00 -7.44 -27.28
N GLU A 120 37.77 -8.22 -28.05
CA GLU A 120 38.98 -7.85 -28.82
C GLU A 120 39.96 -6.84 -28.17
N GLY A 121 39.94 -6.68 -26.83
CA GLY A 121 40.77 -5.73 -26.09
C GLY A 121 40.17 -4.33 -25.87
N GLU A 122 38.89 -4.11 -26.17
CA GLU A 122 38.21 -2.81 -26.01
C GLU A 122 37.81 -2.50 -24.56
N GLY A 123 37.84 -3.49 -23.66
CA GLY A 123 37.58 -3.32 -22.23
C GLY A 123 36.10 -3.08 -21.87
N ARG A 124 35.17 -3.36 -22.80
CA ARG A 124 33.74 -3.20 -22.64
C ARG A 124 33.05 -4.43 -22.06
N MET A 125 33.67 -5.60 -22.17
CA MET A 125 33.18 -6.84 -21.56
C MET A 125 34.10 -7.28 -20.43
N THR A 126 33.54 -7.53 -19.26
CA THR A 126 34.29 -8.17 -18.17
C THR A 126 33.46 -9.26 -17.50
N THR A 127 34.14 -10.28 -16.98
CA THR A 127 33.51 -11.41 -16.27
C THR A 127 34.14 -11.57 -14.90
N GLU A 128 33.31 -11.81 -13.87
CA GLU A 128 33.74 -12.18 -12.52
C GLU A 128 33.34 -13.63 -12.24
N VAL A 129 34.28 -14.40 -11.70
CA VAL A 129 34.01 -15.76 -11.22
C VAL A 129 33.80 -15.71 -9.71
N VAL A 130 32.72 -16.33 -9.22
CA VAL A 130 32.36 -16.40 -7.80
C VAL A 130 32.25 -17.85 -7.34
N ASP A 131 32.29 -18.10 -6.03
CA ASP A 131 32.38 -19.45 -5.50
C ASP A 131 31.01 -20.14 -5.41
N SER A 132 29.93 -19.36 -5.30
CA SER A 132 28.57 -19.88 -5.11
C SER A 132 27.49 -19.12 -5.89
N MET A 133 26.33 -19.77 -6.05
CA MET A 133 25.13 -19.12 -6.61
C MET A 133 24.61 -17.99 -5.71
N HIS A 134 24.83 -18.06 -4.40
CA HIS A 134 24.42 -17.00 -3.47
C HIS A 134 25.27 -15.75 -3.67
N GLU A 135 26.59 -15.91 -3.75
CA GLU A 135 27.52 -14.82 -4.08
C GLU A 135 27.24 -14.22 -5.45
N ARG A 136 26.88 -15.06 -6.43
CA ARG A 136 26.50 -14.62 -7.78
C ARG A 136 25.36 -13.60 -7.72
N LYS A 137 24.24 -13.97 -7.09
CA LYS A 137 23.06 -13.09 -6.96
C LYS A 137 23.37 -11.84 -6.16
N LEU A 138 24.04 -11.99 -5.02
CA LEU A 138 24.44 -10.86 -4.19
C LEU A 138 25.31 -9.87 -4.96
N LYS A 139 26.30 -10.36 -5.72
CA LYS A 139 27.19 -9.52 -6.52
C LYS A 139 26.45 -8.82 -7.64
N MET A 140 25.58 -9.53 -8.37
CA MET A 140 24.74 -8.93 -9.40
C MET A 140 23.86 -7.82 -8.82
N ALA A 141 23.23 -8.05 -7.67
CA ALA A 141 22.41 -7.06 -6.98
C ALA A 141 23.23 -5.85 -6.49
N GLN A 142 24.41 -6.07 -5.89
CA GLN A 142 25.29 -4.98 -5.41
C GLN A 142 25.80 -4.09 -6.54
N LEU A 143 26.09 -4.68 -7.71
CA LEU A 143 26.55 -3.95 -8.88
C LEU A 143 25.42 -3.19 -9.57
N SER A 144 24.17 -3.60 -9.35
CA SER A 144 23.00 -2.99 -9.99
C SER A 144 22.49 -1.84 -9.14
N THR A 145 22.71 -0.62 -9.62
CA THR A 145 22.29 0.61 -8.90
C THR A 145 21.25 1.41 -9.66
N GLY A 146 20.96 1.03 -10.91
CA GLY A 146 19.95 1.62 -11.78
C GLY A 146 18.63 0.85 -11.79
N GLY A 147 18.64 -0.45 -11.51
CA GLY A 147 17.44 -1.28 -11.57
C GLY A 147 17.67 -2.70 -12.01
N PHE A 148 16.56 -3.40 -12.22
CA PHE A 148 16.48 -4.78 -12.68
C PHE A 148 15.48 -4.89 -13.83
N ILE A 149 15.85 -5.58 -14.90
CA ILE A 149 14.97 -5.96 -16.00
C ILE A 149 14.84 -7.49 -16.01
N VAL A 150 13.62 -7.99 -16.22
CA VAL A 150 13.33 -9.41 -16.29
C VAL A 150 12.79 -9.75 -17.68
N LEU A 151 13.54 -10.56 -18.44
CA LEU A 151 13.15 -11.13 -19.73
C LEU A 151 12.65 -12.56 -19.54
N PRO A 152 11.98 -13.17 -20.55
CA PRO A 152 11.55 -14.56 -20.48
C PRO A 152 12.66 -15.52 -20.06
N GLY A 153 12.32 -16.45 -19.17
CA GLY A 153 13.29 -17.34 -18.53
C GLY A 153 12.64 -18.49 -17.77
N GLY A 154 13.46 -19.34 -17.15
CA GLY A 154 13.01 -20.49 -16.37
C GLY A 154 13.03 -20.22 -14.86
N TYR A 155 13.06 -21.29 -14.06
CA TYR A 155 13.06 -21.19 -12.60
C TYR A 155 14.18 -20.31 -12.03
N GLY A 156 15.39 -20.34 -12.61
CA GLY A 156 16.48 -19.47 -12.17
C GLY A 156 16.11 -17.98 -12.29
N THR A 157 15.58 -17.59 -13.45
CA THR A 157 15.11 -16.22 -13.69
C THR A 157 13.97 -15.82 -12.76
N PHE A 158 13.04 -16.74 -12.46
CA PHE A 158 11.93 -16.48 -11.54
C PHE A 158 12.44 -16.29 -10.10
N GLU A 159 13.38 -17.13 -9.68
CA GLU A 159 13.98 -17.07 -8.36
C GLU A 159 14.72 -15.75 -8.14
N GLU A 160 15.52 -15.33 -9.13
CA GLU A 160 16.23 -14.04 -9.10
C GLU A 160 15.27 -12.85 -9.06
N ALA A 161 14.22 -12.85 -9.90
CA ALA A 161 13.24 -11.79 -9.94
C ALA A 161 12.44 -11.68 -8.62
N LEU A 162 11.95 -12.80 -8.09
CA LEU A 162 11.21 -12.84 -6.83
C LEU A 162 12.09 -12.47 -5.64
N GLU A 163 13.37 -12.82 -5.65
CA GLU A 163 14.32 -12.42 -4.62
C GLU A 163 14.50 -10.90 -4.60
N MET A 164 14.68 -10.25 -5.76
CA MET A 164 14.78 -8.79 -5.83
C MET A 164 13.47 -8.09 -5.43
N ILE A 165 12.31 -8.65 -5.81
CA ILE A 165 11.01 -8.14 -5.34
C ILE A 165 10.93 -8.22 -3.81
N THR A 166 11.35 -9.34 -3.24
CA THR A 166 11.36 -9.55 -1.78
C THR A 166 12.33 -8.62 -1.08
N TRP A 167 13.52 -8.38 -1.64
CA TRP A 167 14.50 -7.45 -1.08
C TRP A 167 14.03 -6.00 -1.13
N ASN A 168 13.33 -5.61 -2.21
CA ASN A 168 12.67 -4.31 -2.29
C ASN A 168 11.53 -4.21 -1.26
N GLN A 169 10.72 -5.27 -1.13
CA GLN A 169 9.70 -5.38 -0.10
C GLN A 169 10.31 -5.29 1.31
N LEU A 170 11.52 -5.80 1.54
CA LEU A 170 12.21 -5.70 2.82
C LEU A 170 12.93 -4.36 3.03
N GLY A 171 12.90 -3.44 2.07
CA GLY A 171 13.62 -2.17 2.16
C GLY A 171 15.15 -2.26 2.02
N ILE A 172 15.67 -3.40 1.56
CA ILE A 172 17.12 -3.61 1.32
C ILE A 172 17.61 -2.71 0.18
N HIS A 173 16.78 -2.52 -0.84
CA HIS A 173 16.99 -1.55 -1.92
C HIS A 173 15.65 -0.96 -2.36
N ARG A 174 15.68 0.17 -3.08
CA ARG A 174 14.51 0.85 -3.65
C ARG A 174 14.72 1.12 -5.14
N LEU A 175 15.08 0.07 -5.87
CA LEU A 175 15.45 0.14 -7.28
C LEU A 175 14.32 -0.41 -8.14
N PRO A 176 14.13 0.11 -9.36
CA PRO A 176 13.05 -0.36 -10.24
C PRO A 176 13.25 -1.82 -10.62
N ILE A 177 12.13 -2.56 -10.65
CA ILE A 177 12.07 -3.95 -11.11
C ILE A 177 11.08 -4.00 -12.27
N VAL A 178 11.57 -4.16 -13.49
CA VAL A 178 10.79 -4.08 -14.72
C VAL A 178 10.67 -5.47 -15.33
N ILE A 179 9.46 -6.00 -15.42
CA ILE A 179 9.18 -7.32 -16.00
C ILE A 179 8.56 -7.13 -17.38
N LEU A 180 9.22 -7.60 -18.44
CA LEU A 180 8.72 -7.43 -19.81
C LEU A 180 7.83 -8.61 -20.21
N ASN A 181 6.53 -8.36 -20.42
CA ASN A 181 5.54 -9.38 -20.75
C ASN A 181 5.57 -9.81 -22.23
N ILE A 182 6.78 -10.03 -22.77
CA ILE A 182 7.01 -10.41 -24.17
C ILE A 182 6.26 -11.71 -24.48
N GLY A 183 5.46 -11.74 -25.54
CA GLY A 183 4.65 -12.90 -25.92
C GLY A 183 3.66 -13.35 -24.84
N ASN A 184 3.21 -12.42 -23.97
CA ASN A 184 2.37 -12.68 -22.80
C ASN A 184 2.98 -13.67 -21.79
N PHE A 185 4.30 -13.85 -21.81
CA PHE A 185 5.01 -14.89 -21.06
C PHE A 185 4.80 -14.80 -19.54
N TYR A 186 4.70 -13.59 -18.99
CA TYR A 186 4.55 -13.35 -17.56
C TYR A 186 3.11 -13.13 -17.11
N THR A 187 2.13 -13.20 -18.02
CA THR A 187 0.71 -12.97 -17.72
C THR A 187 0.22 -13.86 -16.59
N HIS A 188 0.47 -15.17 -16.66
CA HIS A 188 0.02 -16.10 -15.62
C HIS A 188 0.78 -15.93 -14.29
N LEU A 189 2.07 -15.59 -14.34
CA LEU A 189 2.83 -15.32 -13.11
C LEU A 189 2.30 -14.06 -12.42
N TYR A 190 2.02 -13.00 -13.18
CA TYR A 190 1.44 -11.79 -12.64
C TYR A 190 0.00 -12.02 -12.15
N GLN A 191 -0.80 -12.83 -12.86
CA GLN A 191 -2.10 -13.29 -12.35
C GLN A 191 -1.96 -14.03 -11.02
N GLN A 192 -0.92 -14.84 -10.83
CA GLN A 192 -0.65 -15.46 -9.53
C GLN A 192 -0.30 -14.43 -8.45
N PHE A 193 0.39 -13.33 -8.79
CA PHE A 193 0.62 -12.22 -7.84
C PHE A 193 -0.70 -11.53 -7.48
N LEU A 194 -1.56 -11.25 -8.47
CA LEU A 194 -2.90 -10.71 -8.24
C LEU A 194 -3.74 -11.65 -7.37
N ALA A 195 -3.69 -12.96 -7.62
CA ALA A 195 -4.36 -13.97 -6.80
C ALA A 195 -3.77 -14.03 -5.37
N SER A 196 -2.46 -13.82 -5.22
CA SER A 196 -1.80 -13.75 -3.91
C SER A 196 -2.15 -12.46 -3.16
N VAL A 197 -2.38 -11.36 -3.87
CA VAL A 197 -2.96 -10.13 -3.31
C VAL A 197 -4.39 -10.35 -2.87
N GLU A 198 -5.18 -11.04 -3.69
CA GLU A 198 -6.54 -11.43 -3.37
C GLU A 198 -6.60 -12.36 -2.14
N ALA A 199 -5.67 -13.31 -2.05
CA ALA A 199 -5.54 -14.24 -0.93
C ALA A 199 -4.88 -13.61 0.31
N GLY A 200 -4.39 -12.37 0.23
CA GLY A 200 -3.81 -11.63 1.36
C GLY A 200 -2.34 -11.93 1.67
N PHE A 201 -1.63 -12.69 0.81
CA PHE A 201 -0.20 -12.96 0.98
C PHE A 201 0.70 -11.81 0.48
N ILE A 202 0.19 -10.98 -0.45
CA ILE A 202 0.89 -9.80 -0.97
C ILE A 202 0.02 -8.56 -0.71
N ALA A 203 0.58 -7.51 -0.12
CA ALA A 203 -0.14 -6.23 -0.01
C ALA A 203 -0.36 -5.64 -1.41
N SER A 204 -1.52 -5.05 -1.70
CA SER A 204 -1.80 -4.50 -3.05
C SER A 204 -0.81 -3.43 -3.47
N GLU A 205 -0.37 -2.64 -2.50
CA GLU A 205 0.60 -1.57 -2.62
C GLU A 205 1.96 -2.16 -3.05
N ASN A 206 2.30 -3.37 -2.59
CA ASN A 206 3.53 -4.07 -2.96
C ASN A 206 3.54 -4.53 -4.43
N LEU A 207 2.41 -4.51 -5.14
CA LEU A 207 2.45 -4.72 -6.60
C LEU A 207 3.22 -3.62 -7.31
N SER A 208 3.30 -2.40 -6.74
CA SER A 208 4.10 -1.30 -7.30
C SER A 208 5.62 -1.49 -7.14
N LEU A 209 6.06 -2.47 -6.32
CA LEU A 209 7.48 -2.82 -6.19
C LEU A 209 8.06 -3.39 -7.49
N LEU A 210 7.20 -3.79 -8.41
CA LEU A 210 7.56 -4.18 -9.77
C LEU A 210 6.66 -3.46 -10.78
N ARG A 211 7.12 -3.34 -12.02
CA ARG A 211 6.32 -2.88 -13.15
C ARG A 211 6.27 -3.97 -14.19
N LEU A 212 5.08 -4.54 -14.41
CA LEU A 212 4.83 -5.39 -15.57
C LEU A 212 4.63 -4.48 -16.79
N VAL A 213 5.47 -4.63 -17.81
CA VAL A 213 5.43 -3.85 -19.04
C VAL A 213 4.75 -4.66 -20.13
N ASN A 214 3.73 -4.06 -20.72
CA ASN A 214 3.15 -4.45 -22.00
C ASN A 214 3.42 -3.32 -23.00
N LEU A 215 3.43 -3.59 -24.31
CA LEU A 215 3.45 -2.52 -25.32
C LEU A 215 2.10 -1.76 -25.33
N GLU A 216 2.12 -0.46 -25.65
CA GLU A 216 1.06 0.56 -25.40
C GLU A 216 -0.39 0.26 -25.84
N GLU A 217 -1.30 1.10 -25.34
CA GLU A 217 -2.72 0.87 -24.97
C GLU A 217 -3.69 0.51 -26.12
N GLY A 218 -4.33 -0.64 -25.94
CA GLY A 218 -5.27 -1.31 -26.82
C GLY A 218 -5.45 -2.76 -26.36
N ASP A 219 -5.55 -3.71 -27.28
CA ASP A 219 -5.42 -5.14 -26.95
C ASP A 219 -3.93 -5.47 -26.68
N ALA A 220 -3.51 -5.23 -25.44
CA ALA A 220 -2.13 -5.46 -24.99
C ALA A 220 -1.69 -6.93 -25.21
N GLU A 221 -2.62 -7.89 -25.17
CA GLU A 221 -2.27 -9.30 -25.39
C GLU A 221 -1.87 -9.54 -26.86
N ALA A 222 -2.60 -8.94 -27.81
CA ALA A 222 -2.24 -9.03 -29.23
C ALA A 222 -0.93 -8.29 -29.52
N ALA A 223 -0.74 -7.10 -28.95
CA ALA A 223 0.48 -6.31 -29.12
C ALA A 223 1.74 -7.05 -28.61
N ASN A 224 1.63 -7.73 -27.47
CA ASN A 224 2.74 -8.47 -26.90
C ASN A 224 3.15 -9.69 -27.73
N LEU A 225 2.26 -10.24 -28.57
CA LEU A 225 2.52 -11.38 -29.44
C LEU A 225 3.05 -10.98 -30.83
N ASP A 226 2.97 -9.69 -31.18
CA ASP A 226 3.34 -9.19 -32.51
C ASP A 226 4.87 -9.14 -32.69
N GLY A 227 5.40 -10.08 -33.46
CA GLY A 227 6.81 -10.14 -33.84
C GLY A 227 7.33 -8.87 -34.53
N SER A 228 6.48 -8.17 -35.30
CA SER A 228 6.90 -6.96 -36.02
C SER A 228 7.24 -5.80 -35.08
N ARG A 229 6.79 -5.87 -33.83
CA ARG A 229 7.01 -4.87 -32.77
C ARG A 229 8.13 -5.25 -31.81
N ALA A 230 8.92 -6.29 -32.11
CA ALA A 230 10.00 -6.75 -31.24
C ALA A 230 11.00 -5.63 -30.88
N SER A 231 11.25 -4.71 -31.81
CA SER A 231 12.15 -3.57 -31.63
C SER A 231 11.67 -2.54 -30.60
N GLU A 232 10.38 -2.54 -30.24
CA GLU A 232 9.79 -1.58 -29.28
C GLU A 232 10.07 -1.96 -27.82
N TRP A 233 10.40 -3.22 -27.53
CA TRP A 233 10.61 -3.71 -26.16
C TRP A 233 11.80 -3.06 -25.44
N GLY A 234 12.88 -2.77 -26.16
CA GLY A 234 14.03 -2.08 -25.58
C GLY A 234 13.71 -0.65 -25.12
N PRO A 235 13.19 0.23 -26.00
CA PRO A 235 12.69 1.55 -25.59
C PRO A 235 11.66 1.48 -24.47
N ALA A 236 10.72 0.53 -24.51
CA ALA A 236 9.73 0.35 -23.45
C ALA A 236 10.38 -0.01 -22.10
N ALA A 237 11.41 -0.84 -22.09
CA ALA A 237 12.15 -1.19 -20.88
C ALA A 237 12.87 0.02 -20.27
N VAL A 238 13.56 0.82 -21.10
CA VAL A 238 14.27 2.02 -20.65
C VAL A 238 13.28 3.08 -20.13
N LYS A 239 12.19 3.33 -20.86
CA LYS A 239 11.10 4.22 -20.42
C LYS A 239 10.54 3.76 -19.07
N ALA A 240 10.31 2.45 -18.90
CA ALA A 240 9.77 1.89 -17.68
C ALA A 240 10.72 2.06 -16.48
N LEU A 241 12.04 1.98 -16.68
CA LEU A 241 13.04 2.26 -15.66
C LEU A 241 13.04 3.73 -15.24
N ASP A 242 12.99 4.66 -16.20
CA ASP A 242 13.06 6.10 -15.95
C ASP A 242 11.79 6.66 -15.28
N GLU A 243 10.62 6.14 -15.64
CA GLU A 243 9.32 6.57 -15.09
C GLU A 243 8.94 5.87 -13.79
N TRP A 244 9.70 4.86 -13.35
CA TRP A 244 9.31 4.06 -12.20
C TRP A 244 9.31 4.89 -10.92
N SER A 245 8.17 4.87 -10.24
CA SER A 245 7.97 5.50 -8.94
C SER A 245 6.98 4.65 -8.15
N PHE A 246 7.13 4.66 -6.83
CA PHE A 246 6.24 3.99 -5.89
C PHE A 246 6.14 4.85 -4.62
N ASP A 247 5.06 4.69 -3.84
CA ASP A 247 4.81 5.46 -2.61
C ASP A 247 5.81 5.05 -1.50
N ASP A 248 6.32 6.01 -0.72
CA ASP A 248 7.27 5.75 0.37
C ASP A 248 6.76 4.71 1.40
N ASN A 249 5.44 4.50 1.43
CA ASN A 249 4.76 3.54 2.31
C ASN A 249 4.76 2.08 1.80
N VAL A 250 5.34 1.79 0.63
CA VAL A 250 5.36 0.43 0.05
C VAL A 250 6.51 -0.40 0.62
N GLY A 251 6.27 -1.68 0.93
CA GLY A 251 7.26 -2.55 1.60
C GLY A 251 7.39 -2.31 3.11
N TYR A 252 8.23 -3.11 3.75
CA TYR A 252 8.62 -3.02 5.14
C TYR A 252 9.76 -2.01 5.27
N GLY A 253 9.54 -0.90 5.98
CA GLY A 253 10.54 0.16 6.19
C GLY A 253 11.70 -0.24 7.12
N LEU A 254 12.36 -1.36 6.85
CA LEU A 254 13.46 -1.91 7.65
C LEU A 254 14.77 -1.18 7.32
N ASP A 255 15.45 -0.66 8.35
CA ASP A 255 16.77 -0.03 8.21
C ASP A 255 17.89 -1.06 8.47
N TRP A 256 18.38 -1.66 7.40
CA TRP A 256 19.41 -2.71 7.43
C TRP A 256 20.82 -2.21 7.81
N LYS A 257 21.04 -0.90 8.00
CA LYS A 257 22.35 -0.34 8.37
C LYS A 257 22.60 -0.30 9.88
N LYS A 258 21.58 -0.52 10.71
CA LYS A 258 21.67 -0.45 12.19
C LYS A 258 22.03 -1.78 12.88
N ALA A 259 22.26 -2.85 12.11
CA ALA A 259 22.54 -4.18 12.64
C ALA A 259 24.00 -4.32 13.11
N GLY A 260 24.32 -3.70 14.25
CA GLY A 260 25.60 -3.84 14.96
C GLY A 260 25.46 -4.05 16.47
N ASP A 261 24.34 -3.63 17.09
CA ASP A 261 24.09 -3.79 18.52
C ASP A 261 22.95 -4.78 18.77
N LEU A 262 23.26 -6.07 18.61
CA LEU A 262 22.44 -7.16 19.14
C LEU A 262 22.97 -7.53 20.52
N GLU A 263 22.76 -6.66 21.51
CA GLU A 263 22.57 -7.04 22.90
C GLU A 263 21.96 -5.87 23.70
N LYS A 264 20.78 -6.12 24.30
CA LYS A 264 20.03 -5.23 25.20
C LYS A 264 19.68 -3.85 24.65
N ASN A 265 18.73 -3.80 23.71
CA ASN A 265 17.67 -2.79 23.72
C ASN A 265 16.48 -3.31 22.92
N GLY A 266 15.51 -3.90 23.63
CA GLY A 266 14.16 -3.99 23.11
C GLY A 266 13.60 -2.58 23.00
N SER A 267 13.31 -2.13 21.78
CA SER A 267 12.47 -0.96 21.53
C SER A 267 11.90 -1.06 20.12
N CYS A 268 10.60 -1.36 20.08
CA CYS A 268 9.73 -1.27 18.92
C CYS A 268 9.90 0.07 18.18
N CYS A 269 9.67 0.07 16.86
CA CYS A 269 9.13 1.28 16.22
C CYS A 269 7.89 1.69 17.03
N PRO A 270 7.75 2.96 17.47
CA PRO A 270 6.57 3.36 18.21
C PRO A 270 5.36 3.21 17.29
N SER A 271 4.44 2.33 17.69
CA SER A 271 3.10 2.19 17.12
C SER A 271 2.45 3.57 16.92
N PRO A 272 1.60 3.77 15.88
CA PRO A 272 0.83 5.00 15.73
C PRO A 272 -0.09 5.16 16.94
N THR A 273 0.35 5.99 17.86
CA THR A 273 -0.34 6.32 19.09
C THR A 273 -1.15 7.58 18.82
N PRO A 274 -2.44 7.62 19.19
CA PRO A 274 -3.26 8.77 18.85
C PRO A 274 -2.71 10.04 19.51
N GLU A 275 -2.64 11.12 18.74
CA GLU A 275 -2.26 12.44 19.25
C GLU A 275 -3.31 12.98 20.21
N ALA A 276 -4.59 12.62 19.99
CA ALA A 276 -5.68 12.87 20.92
C ALA A 276 -6.86 11.91 20.66
N ILE A 277 -7.71 11.76 21.68
CA ILE A 277 -9.06 11.20 21.53
C ILE A 277 -10.06 12.34 21.46
N PHE A 278 -11.17 12.16 20.75
CA PHE A 278 -12.14 13.23 20.65
C PHE A 278 -13.58 12.75 20.46
N THR A 279 -14.51 13.64 20.76
CA THR A 279 -15.93 13.44 20.46
C THR A 279 -16.50 14.69 19.82
N THR A 280 -17.63 14.55 19.13
CA THR A 280 -18.27 15.66 18.42
C THR A 280 -19.75 15.60 18.69
N MET A 281 -20.28 16.67 19.28
CA MET A 281 -21.69 16.83 19.64
C MET A 281 -22.26 18.10 19.02
N ARG A 282 -23.56 18.30 19.22
CA ARG A 282 -24.27 19.51 18.81
C ARG A 282 -24.77 20.27 20.02
N PHE A 283 -24.75 21.59 19.93
CA PHE A 283 -25.45 22.47 20.87
C PHE A 283 -26.20 23.52 20.07
N THR A 284 -27.50 23.66 20.31
CA THR A 284 -28.36 24.62 19.60
C THR A 284 -29.09 25.47 20.63
N SER A 285 -29.00 26.79 20.51
CA SER A 285 -29.70 27.70 21.42
C SER A 285 -31.24 27.50 21.30
N PRO A 286 -32.02 27.32 22.39
CA PRO A 286 -33.43 26.92 22.35
C PRO A 286 -34.41 27.95 21.78
N SER A 287 -34.13 29.25 21.93
CA SER A 287 -35.02 30.31 21.43
C SER A 287 -34.24 31.58 21.06
N VAL A 288 -34.75 32.29 20.05
CA VAL A 288 -34.30 33.66 19.72
C VAL A 288 -34.83 34.59 20.82
N GLY A 289 -33.95 35.24 21.59
CA GLY A 289 -34.31 36.26 22.60
C GLY A 289 -33.87 35.97 24.04
N GLN A 290 -33.96 34.74 24.57
CA GLN A 290 -33.47 34.41 25.94
C GLN A 290 -32.22 33.50 25.97
N PRO A 291 -31.13 33.87 26.69
CA PRO A 291 -29.87 33.13 26.66
C PRO A 291 -30.00 31.83 27.47
N THR A 292 -29.29 30.79 27.04
CA THR A 292 -29.28 29.48 27.71
C THR A 292 -28.27 29.48 28.86
N LEU A 293 -28.43 30.38 29.85
CA LEU A 293 -27.46 30.53 30.94
C LEU A 293 -28.11 30.29 32.31
N PRO A 294 -27.51 29.47 33.19
CA PRO A 294 -26.34 28.61 32.92
C PRO A 294 -26.69 27.46 31.97
N ILE A 295 -25.71 26.97 31.21
CA ILE A 295 -25.90 25.80 30.34
C ILE A 295 -25.90 24.56 31.24
N THR A 296 -27.01 23.83 31.23
CA THR A 296 -27.16 22.58 32.00
C THR A 296 -26.84 21.36 31.14
N LYS A 297 -26.64 20.18 31.74
CA LYS A 297 -26.28 18.97 30.98
C LYS A 297 -27.41 18.53 30.04
N GLU A 298 -28.66 18.81 30.40
CA GLU A 298 -29.86 18.36 29.71
C GLU A 298 -30.09 19.05 28.36
N VAL A 299 -29.51 20.24 28.15
CA VAL A 299 -29.61 20.95 26.88
C VAL A 299 -28.59 20.48 25.84
N ILE A 300 -27.61 19.65 26.24
CA ILE A 300 -26.64 19.05 25.34
C ILE A 300 -27.03 17.60 25.06
N PRO A 301 -27.41 17.27 23.82
CA PRO A 301 -27.82 15.92 23.47
C PRO A 301 -26.72 14.89 23.80
N LEU A 302 -27.10 13.89 24.59
CA LEU A 302 -26.30 12.69 24.86
C LEU A 302 -24.94 12.97 25.51
N LEU A 303 -24.80 14.07 26.26
CA LEU A 303 -23.53 14.48 26.88
C LEU A 303 -22.90 13.36 27.71
N ASP A 304 -23.69 12.64 28.51
CA ASP A 304 -23.17 11.56 29.35
C ASP A 304 -22.57 10.42 28.53
N LEU A 305 -23.20 10.06 27.40
CA LEU A 305 -22.66 9.05 26.47
C LEU A 305 -21.42 9.57 25.72
N HIS A 306 -21.34 10.88 25.47
CA HIS A 306 -20.14 11.51 24.92
C HIS A 306 -18.96 11.44 25.90
N ALA A 307 -19.20 11.70 27.20
CA ALA A 307 -18.21 11.58 28.25
C ALA A 307 -17.78 10.12 28.46
N GLU A 308 -18.73 9.20 28.53
CA GLU A 308 -18.46 7.75 28.65
C GLU A 308 -17.56 7.25 27.51
N ARG A 309 -17.85 7.63 26.27
CA ARG A 309 -17.02 7.27 25.11
C ARG A 309 -15.58 7.76 25.24
N LEU A 310 -15.38 9.00 25.69
CA LEU A 310 -14.03 9.54 25.88
C LEU A 310 -13.32 8.81 27.02
N ARG A 311 -14.02 8.53 28.12
CA ARG A 311 -13.49 7.79 29.27
C ARG A 311 -13.05 6.39 28.89
N GLU A 312 -13.84 5.66 28.10
CA GLU A 312 -13.48 4.33 27.60
C GLU A 312 -12.26 4.36 26.67
N ALA A 313 -12.19 5.33 25.76
CA ALA A 313 -11.04 5.49 24.88
C ALA A 313 -9.78 5.84 25.68
N HIS A 314 -9.88 6.76 26.65
CA HIS A 314 -8.80 7.12 27.56
C HIS A 314 -8.33 5.90 28.36
N ALA A 315 -9.24 5.15 28.98
CA ALA A 315 -8.90 3.95 29.73
C ALA A 315 -8.20 2.89 28.87
N TYR A 316 -8.64 2.75 27.61
CA TYR A 316 -8.01 1.84 26.66
C TYR A 316 -6.57 2.26 26.32
N PHE A 317 -6.39 3.49 25.84
CA PHE A 317 -5.08 3.97 25.41
C PHE A 317 -4.12 4.20 26.58
N SER A 318 -4.60 4.54 27.78
CA SER A 318 -3.77 4.61 28.99
C SER A 318 -3.18 3.26 29.37
N LYS A 319 -3.96 2.17 29.17
CA LYS A 319 -3.49 0.81 29.42
C LYS A 319 -2.57 0.30 28.30
N ARG A 320 -2.89 0.60 27.05
CA ARG A 320 -2.11 0.17 25.87
C ARG A 320 -0.76 0.90 25.79
N ASP A 321 -0.79 2.21 26.02
CA ASP A 321 0.33 3.14 25.84
C ASP A 321 0.85 3.59 27.22
N GLU A 322 1.29 2.62 28.04
CA GLU A 322 1.64 2.81 29.45
C GLU A 322 2.62 4.00 29.65
N GLY A 323 2.25 4.91 30.55
CA GLY A 323 3.07 6.10 30.88
C GLY A 323 2.91 7.29 29.93
N ARG A 324 2.14 7.19 28.84
CA ARG A 324 1.91 8.31 27.91
C ARG A 324 0.74 9.21 28.31
N TRP A 325 -0.32 8.65 28.87
CA TRP A 325 -1.55 9.36 29.19
C TRP A 325 -1.56 9.79 30.65
N ALA A 326 -1.87 11.06 30.91
CA ALA A 326 -2.16 11.56 32.23
C ALA A 326 -3.45 10.93 32.79
N GLU A 327 -3.66 11.07 34.10
CA GLU A 327 -4.89 10.61 34.75
C GLU A 327 -6.14 11.23 34.10
N TRP A 328 -7.24 10.48 34.10
CA TRP A 328 -8.50 10.97 33.55
C TRP A 328 -8.94 12.23 34.30
N VAL A 329 -9.22 13.30 33.56
CA VAL A 329 -9.62 14.62 34.09
C VAL A 329 -10.87 14.56 34.98
N GLY A 330 -11.71 13.53 34.81
CA GLY A 330 -12.98 13.37 35.51
C GLY A 330 -14.14 13.99 34.75
N ASP A 331 -15.31 13.34 34.81
CA ASP A 331 -16.46 13.71 34.00
C ASP A 331 -17.03 15.10 34.35
N GLU A 332 -17.01 15.49 35.64
CA GLU A 332 -17.47 16.82 36.06
C GLU A 332 -16.53 17.92 35.59
N ALA A 333 -15.21 17.71 35.65
CA ALA A 333 -14.24 18.69 35.16
C ALA A 333 -14.28 18.82 33.61
N LEU A 334 -14.45 17.70 32.92
CA LEU A 334 -14.73 17.68 31.47
C LEU A 334 -15.98 18.51 31.16
N TRP A 335 -17.05 18.30 31.91
CA TRP A 335 -18.30 19.02 31.76
C TRP A 335 -18.15 20.52 32.04
N ASP A 336 -17.50 20.91 33.14
CA ASP A 336 -17.28 22.31 33.49
C ASP A 336 -16.49 23.04 32.39
N THR A 337 -15.52 22.37 31.77
CA THR A 337 -14.76 22.90 30.63
C THR A 337 -15.67 23.13 29.42
N VAL A 338 -16.53 22.16 29.08
CA VAL A 338 -17.50 22.27 27.97
C VAL A 338 -18.52 23.37 28.25
N ARG A 339 -19.11 23.39 29.44
CA ARG A 339 -20.06 24.41 29.89
C ARG A 339 -19.43 25.79 29.77
N GLY A 340 -18.26 26.01 30.37
CA GLY A 340 -17.60 27.32 30.35
C GLY A 340 -17.38 27.86 28.93
N LYS A 341 -16.93 26.99 28.01
CA LYS A 341 -16.71 27.35 26.60
C LYS A 341 -18.01 27.63 25.84
N LEU A 342 -19.07 26.88 26.11
CA LEU A 342 -20.38 27.13 25.50
C LEU A 342 -21.05 28.38 26.08
N GLU A 343 -20.93 28.63 27.38
CA GLU A 343 -21.47 29.84 28.02
C GLU A 343 -20.73 31.09 27.55
N GLU A 344 -19.41 31.02 27.36
CA GLU A 344 -18.61 32.05 26.69
C GLU A 344 -19.16 32.31 25.28
N LYS A 345 -19.35 31.26 24.48
CA LYS A 345 -19.88 31.40 23.11
C LYS A 345 -21.30 31.96 23.08
N GLU A 346 -22.21 31.45 23.91
CA GLU A 346 -23.62 31.86 23.99
C GLU A 346 -23.78 33.33 24.45
N LYS A 347 -22.81 33.87 25.22
CA LYS A 347 -22.73 35.29 25.57
C LYS A 347 -22.32 36.17 24.38
N GLU A 348 -21.43 35.68 23.51
CA GLU A 348 -21.01 36.38 22.29
C GLU A 348 -22.12 36.37 21.24
N GLU A 349 -22.59 35.17 20.90
CA GLU A 349 -23.50 34.93 19.79
C GLU A 349 -24.28 33.63 20.04
N ARG A 350 -25.58 33.66 19.74
CA ARG A 350 -26.40 32.46 19.75
C ARG A 350 -26.39 31.79 18.41
N GLY A 351 -26.56 30.48 18.41
CA GLY A 351 -26.55 29.76 17.17
C GLY A 351 -26.68 28.27 17.32
N ASP A 352 -26.28 27.63 16.23
CA ASP A 352 -26.24 26.19 16.12
C ASP A 352 -24.78 25.78 15.94
N TRP A 353 -24.28 25.04 16.92
CA TRP A 353 -22.86 24.85 17.13
C TRP A 353 -22.49 23.38 17.01
N ARG A 354 -21.42 23.12 16.25
CA ARG A 354 -20.63 21.90 16.34
C ARG A 354 -19.63 22.07 17.48
N VAL A 355 -19.76 21.22 18.48
CA VAL A 355 -18.89 21.21 19.66
C VAL A 355 -17.97 20.00 19.56
N ARG A 356 -16.67 20.24 19.43
CA ARG A 356 -15.65 19.18 19.41
C ARG A 356 -14.86 19.24 20.71
N VAL A 357 -14.90 18.15 21.47
CA VAL A 357 -14.13 18.00 22.71
C VAL A 357 -12.98 17.05 22.42
N VAL A 358 -11.75 17.53 22.60
CA VAL A 358 -10.49 16.83 22.33
C VAL A 358 -9.75 16.68 23.64
N VAL A 359 -9.35 15.45 23.98
CA VAL A 359 -8.57 15.14 25.18
C VAL A 359 -7.20 14.67 24.73
N HIS A 360 -6.17 15.42 25.13
CA HIS A 360 -4.78 15.17 24.80
C HIS A 360 -4.13 14.23 25.83
N PRO A 361 -3.06 13.49 25.46
CA PRO A 361 -2.32 12.63 26.38
C PRO A 361 -1.77 13.36 27.61
N SER A 362 -1.51 14.67 27.51
CA SER A 362 -1.10 15.52 28.65
C SER A 362 -2.17 15.67 29.74
N GLY A 363 -3.43 15.30 29.45
CA GLY A 363 -4.59 15.59 30.30
C GLY A 363 -5.31 16.88 29.93
N ASP A 364 -4.78 17.65 28.98
CA ASP A 364 -5.41 18.89 28.52
C ASP A 364 -6.71 18.59 27.76
N VAL A 365 -7.77 19.33 28.11
CA VAL A 365 -9.06 19.28 27.44
C VAL A 365 -9.24 20.54 26.59
N GLU A 366 -9.34 20.35 25.28
CA GLU A 366 -9.63 21.41 24.33
C GLU A 366 -11.08 21.30 23.85
N VAL A 367 -11.83 22.40 23.93
CA VAL A 367 -13.22 22.48 23.44
C VAL A 367 -13.28 23.50 22.31
N GLN A 368 -13.55 23.00 21.11
CA GLN A 368 -13.73 23.80 19.91
C GLN A 368 -15.23 23.99 19.65
N VAL A 369 -15.69 25.24 19.62
CA VAL A 369 -17.08 25.61 19.33
C VAL A 369 -17.10 26.37 18.01
N VAL A 370 -17.63 25.74 16.96
CA VAL A 370 -17.69 26.31 15.61
C VAL A 370 -19.10 26.15 15.03
N PRO A 371 -19.52 26.97 14.06
CA PRO A 371 -20.85 26.83 13.46
C PRO A 371 -21.11 25.40 12.98
N ALA A 372 -22.30 24.89 13.26
CA ALA A 372 -22.75 23.61 12.71
C ALA A 372 -22.75 23.70 11.17
N PRO A 373 -22.36 22.62 10.45
CA PRO A 373 -22.34 22.66 8.99
C PRO A 373 -23.70 23.03 8.40
N ALA A 374 -23.71 23.78 7.31
CA ALA A 374 -24.96 24.12 6.61
C ALA A 374 -25.72 22.85 6.21
N GLY A 375 -27.05 22.89 6.29
CA GLY A 375 -27.91 21.76 5.90
C GLY A 375 -27.85 20.55 6.84
N CYS A 376 -27.47 20.73 8.12
CA CYS A 376 -27.53 19.65 9.11
C CYS A 376 -28.95 19.31 9.60
N GLY A 377 -29.97 20.11 9.28
CA GLY A 377 -31.33 19.97 9.83
C GLY A 377 -31.36 20.13 11.35
N PRO A 378 -32.50 19.98 12.05
CA PRO A 378 -32.54 19.91 13.52
C PRO A 378 -31.84 18.65 14.04
N PHE A 379 -31.39 18.63 15.31
CA PHE A 379 -30.88 17.41 15.94
C PHE A 379 -32.05 16.49 16.29
N ILE A 380 -32.13 15.33 15.65
CA ILE A 380 -33.25 14.39 15.82
C ILE A 380 -32.78 13.13 16.55
N LEU A 381 -33.48 12.74 17.62
CA LEU A 381 -33.13 11.57 18.42
C LEU A 381 -33.64 10.24 17.84
N LEU A 382 -34.77 10.25 17.13
CA LEU A 382 -35.45 9.04 16.67
C LEU A 382 -35.74 9.12 15.16
N PRO A 383 -35.68 8.00 14.42
CA PRO A 383 -36.10 7.97 13.02
C PRO A 383 -37.55 8.45 12.87
N SER A 384 -37.85 9.18 11.79
CA SER A 384 -39.22 9.58 11.46
C SER A 384 -40.11 8.38 11.13
N GLU A 385 -41.40 8.47 11.46
CA GLU A 385 -42.38 7.42 11.14
C GLU A 385 -42.47 7.15 9.63
N GLY A 386 -42.44 8.20 8.81
CA GLY A 386 -42.44 8.14 7.35
C GLY A 386 -41.16 8.69 6.71
N PRO A 387 -41.02 8.56 5.37
CA PRO A 387 -39.89 9.10 4.62
C PRO A 387 -39.71 10.60 4.86
N SER A 388 -38.47 11.00 5.14
CA SER A 388 -38.10 12.42 5.21
C SER A 388 -38.15 13.08 3.83
N SER A 389 -38.60 14.34 3.78
CA SER A 389 -38.50 15.18 2.58
C SER A 389 -37.07 15.69 2.31
N SER A 390 -36.19 15.56 3.30
CA SER A 390 -34.77 15.91 3.21
C SER A 390 -33.92 14.66 3.42
N THR A 391 -33.19 14.27 2.39
CA THR A 391 -32.26 13.14 2.38
C THR A 391 -30.83 13.63 2.18
N ARG A 392 -29.86 12.80 2.58
CA ARG A 392 -28.44 13.03 2.28
C ARG A 392 -27.91 11.91 1.37
N PRO A 393 -27.11 12.26 0.35
CA PRO A 393 -26.39 11.29 -0.44
C PRO A 393 -25.60 10.30 0.41
N LEU A 394 -25.88 9.01 0.24
CA LEU A 394 -25.10 7.91 0.78
C LEU A 394 -24.52 7.12 -0.38
N VAL A 395 -23.22 7.25 -0.55
CA VAL A 395 -22.44 6.58 -1.58
C VAL A 395 -21.79 5.35 -0.96
N LEU A 396 -21.90 4.22 -1.64
CA LEU A 396 -21.11 3.04 -1.29
C LEU A 396 -19.65 3.29 -1.69
N ASP A 397 -18.70 3.09 -0.77
CA ASP A 397 -17.28 3.27 -1.09
C ASP A 397 -16.91 2.41 -2.31
N PRO A 398 -16.30 2.96 -3.37
CA PRO A 398 -15.88 2.15 -4.51
C PRO A 398 -14.78 1.12 -4.16
N ARG A 399 -14.12 1.25 -3.00
CA ARG A 399 -13.08 0.32 -2.51
C ARG A 399 -13.53 -0.36 -1.23
N SER A 400 -13.46 -1.69 -1.19
CA SER A 400 -13.69 -2.45 0.05
C SER A 400 -12.59 -2.22 1.09
N ALA A 401 -12.98 -2.03 2.35
CA ALA A 401 -12.12 -2.04 3.53
C ALA A 401 -11.46 -3.42 3.73
N LYS A 402 -10.13 -3.43 3.88
CA LYS A 402 -9.32 -4.65 4.04
C LYS A 402 -9.04 -4.96 5.52
N ILE A 403 -10.09 -5.09 6.32
CA ILE A 403 -9.99 -5.27 7.79
C ILE A 403 -9.14 -6.50 8.16
N SER A 404 -9.29 -7.61 7.42
CA SER A 404 -8.65 -8.89 7.74
C SER A 404 -7.12 -8.90 7.61
N THR A 405 -6.54 -7.89 6.97
CA THR A 405 -5.10 -7.75 6.76
C THR A 405 -4.46 -6.70 7.67
N GLU A 406 -5.26 -6.03 8.49
CA GLU A 406 -4.80 -4.99 9.42
C GLU A 406 -4.32 -5.62 10.73
N ASN A 407 -3.29 -5.02 11.32
CA ASN A 407 -2.78 -5.47 12.61
C ASN A 407 -3.70 -5.03 13.75
N GLN A 408 -3.57 -5.65 14.93
CA GLN A 408 -4.44 -5.38 16.08
C GLN A 408 -4.47 -3.89 16.48
N GLU A 409 -3.36 -3.16 16.32
CA GLU A 409 -3.26 -1.75 16.68
C GLU A 409 -4.06 -0.85 15.73
N GLU A 410 -4.06 -1.16 14.43
CA GLU A 410 -4.90 -0.51 13.42
C GLU A 410 -6.39 -0.80 13.62
N LEU A 411 -6.73 -2.03 14.04
CA LEU A 411 -8.10 -2.37 14.45
C LEU A 411 -8.53 -1.53 15.65
N ASP A 412 -7.65 -1.40 16.66
CA ASP A 412 -7.94 -0.67 17.88
C ASP A 412 -8.17 0.83 17.65
N LEU A 413 -7.41 1.44 16.73
CA LEU A 413 -7.58 2.85 16.36
C LEU A 413 -8.94 3.16 15.72
N ARG A 414 -9.64 2.15 15.18
CA ARG A 414 -10.97 2.28 14.57
C ARG A 414 -12.11 2.03 15.55
N LEU A 415 -11.88 1.26 16.62
CA LEU A 415 -12.85 1.06 17.70
C LEU A 415 -13.13 2.34 18.50
N TYR A 416 -12.13 3.22 18.57
CA TYR A 416 -12.18 4.46 19.34
C TYR A 416 -12.05 5.68 18.43
N LYS A 417 -12.67 6.80 18.83
CA LYS A 417 -12.62 8.03 18.02
C LYS A 417 -11.32 8.77 18.30
N THR A 418 -10.35 8.55 17.41
CA THR A 418 -9.02 9.15 17.48
C THR A 418 -8.81 10.15 16.34
N THR A 419 -7.77 10.98 16.44
CA THR A 419 -7.32 11.85 15.33
C THR A 419 -6.83 11.08 14.11
N ASN A 420 -6.53 9.79 14.24
CA ASN A 420 -6.06 8.93 13.16
C ASN A 420 -7.23 8.53 12.27
N ARG A 421 -7.55 9.39 11.29
CA ARG A 421 -8.75 9.28 10.43
C ARG A 421 -8.48 9.05 8.95
N GLN A 422 -7.23 8.80 8.58
CA GLN A 422 -6.79 8.68 7.18
C GLN A 422 -7.64 7.72 6.33
N MET A 423 -8.09 6.59 6.89
CA MET A 423 -8.99 5.67 6.19
C MET A 423 -10.31 6.33 5.80
N TYR A 424 -10.94 7.03 6.74
CA TYR A 424 -12.20 7.73 6.53
C TYR A 424 -12.02 8.92 5.58
N ASP A 425 -10.91 9.64 5.68
CA ASP A 425 -10.62 10.79 4.82
C ASP A 425 -10.44 10.35 3.35
N ARG A 426 -9.65 9.29 3.12
CA ARG A 426 -9.47 8.69 1.78
C ARG A 426 -10.78 8.11 1.23
N ALA A 427 -11.61 7.49 2.07
CA ALA A 427 -12.92 7.00 1.65
C ALA A 427 -13.85 8.14 1.25
N TYR A 428 -13.85 9.22 2.02
CA TYR A 428 -14.61 10.42 1.70
C TYR A 428 -14.16 11.02 0.37
N GLU A 429 -12.85 11.17 0.13
CA GLU A 429 -12.29 11.66 -1.14
C GLU A 429 -12.77 10.82 -2.34
N ARG A 430 -12.77 9.49 -2.22
CA ARG A 430 -13.26 8.60 -3.28
C ARG A 430 -14.74 8.81 -3.55
N GLY A 431 -15.57 8.79 -2.51
CA GLY A 431 -17.02 8.91 -2.67
C GLY A 431 -17.47 10.30 -3.11
N ALA A 432 -16.72 11.36 -2.77
CA ALA A 432 -16.96 12.72 -3.22
C ALA A 432 -16.84 12.89 -4.75
N THR A 433 -16.17 11.97 -5.45
CA THR A 433 -16.13 11.96 -6.93
C THR A 433 -17.42 11.44 -7.57
N ILE A 434 -18.29 10.78 -6.79
CA ILE A 434 -19.49 10.08 -7.27
C ILE A 434 -20.75 10.93 -7.07
N SER A 435 -20.84 11.68 -5.97
CA SER A 435 -22.02 12.51 -5.66
C SER A 435 -21.81 13.98 -6.02
N PRO A 436 -22.81 14.66 -6.62
CA PRO A 436 -22.73 16.10 -6.90
C PRO A 436 -22.83 16.99 -5.64
N ALA A 437 -23.14 16.41 -4.48
CA ALA A 437 -23.20 17.08 -3.19
C ALA A 437 -22.37 16.31 -2.15
N HIS A 438 -22.03 16.95 -1.02
CA HIS A 438 -21.20 16.37 0.04
C HIS A 438 -21.79 15.05 0.57
N PRO A 439 -21.26 13.87 0.18
CA PRO A 439 -21.89 12.60 0.50
C PRO A 439 -21.38 12.04 1.82
N GLU A 440 -22.18 11.16 2.40
CA GLU A 440 -21.69 10.17 3.35
C GLU A 440 -21.20 8.96 2.56
N VAL A 441 -20.05 8.42 2.93
CA VAL A 441 -19.46 7.28 2.21
C VAL A 441 -19.49 6.06 3.11
N LEU A 442 -20.24 5.04 2.69
CA LEU A 442 -20.42 3.78 3.41
C LEU A 442 -19.23 2.85 3.18
N LEU A 443 -18.47 2.60 4.24
CA LEU A 443 -17.43 1.60 4.27
C LEU A 443 -18.04 0.21 4.29
N HIS A 444 -17.39 -0.72 3.61
CA HIS A 444 -17.81 -2.10 3.55
C HIS A 444 -16.60 -3.02 3.33
N THR A 445 -16.69 -4.28 3.76
CA THR A 445 -15.83 -5.35 3.21
C THR A 445 -16.44 -5.88 1.92
N ARG A 446 -15.80 -6.86 1.26
CA ARG A 446 -16.43 -7.54 0.11
C ARG A 446 -17.82 -8.12 0.44
N SER A 447 -18.09 -8.43 1.71
CA SER A 447 -19.31 -9.13 2.13
C SER A 447 -20.18 -8.34 3.11
N HIS A 448 -19.62 -7.51 3.99
CA HIS A 448 -20.35 -6.88 5.10
C HIS A 448 -20.34 -5.36 5.01
N LEU A 449 -21.45 -4.73 5.39
CA LEU A 449 -21.53 -3.29 5.61
C LEU A 449 -20.93 -2.95 6.98
N LEU A 450 -20.38 -1.73 7.11
CA LEU A 450 -19.66 -1.30 8.31
C LEU A 450 -20.27 0.00 8.85
N GLU A 451 -19.56 1.12 8.73
CA GLU A 451 -20.08 2.45 9.05
C GLU A 451 -19.73 3.43 7.93
N THR A 452 -20.20 4.67 8.00
CA THR A 452 -19.80 5.71 7.06
C THR A 452 -18.60 6.50 7.56
N THR A 453 -18.06 7.35 6.70
CA THR A 453 -16.97 8.27 7.02
C THR A 453 -17.23 9.17 8.21
N THR A 454 -18.49 9.51 8.52
CA THR A 454 -18.78 10.34 9.69
C THR A 454 -19.90 9.83 10.61
N SER A 455 -20.61 8.78 10.21
CA SER A 455 -21.83 8.31 10.88
C SER A 455 -21.90 6.79 10.94
N ASN A 456 -22.65 6.26 11.91
CA ASN A 456 -23.12 4.88 11.84
C ASN A 456 -24.39 4.82 10.97
N ILE A 457 -24.77 3.63 10.50
CA ILE A 457 -25.94 3.45 9.63
C ILE A 457 -26.88 2.38 10.13
N ALA A 458 -28.15 2.46 9.70
CA ALA A 458 -29.10 1.37 9.79
C ALA A 458 -29.98 1.27 8.54
N ILE A 459 -30.35 0.05 8.18
CA ILE A 459 -31.28 -0.27 7.08
C ILE A 459 -32.60 -0.73 7.68
N GLN A 460 -33.72 -0.25 7.15
CA GLN A 460 -35.05 -0.71 7.55
C GLN A 460 -35.38 -2.02 6.84
N ILE A 461 -35.28 -3.15 7.54
CA ILE A 461 -35.63 -4.45 6.97
C ILE A 461 -37.11 -4.76 7.26
N PRO A 462 -37.93 -5.06 6.23
CA PRO A 462 -39.32 -5.48 6.42
C PRO A 462 -39.41 -6.63 7.42
N THR A 463 -40.39 -6.60 8.31
CA THR A 463 -40.62 -7.58 9.41
C THR A 463 -39.63 -7.58 10.58
N ILE A 464 -38.42 -7.02 10.43
CA ILE A 464 -37.41 -7.00 11.51
C ILE A 464 -37.31 -5.61 12.17
N GLY A 465 -37.45 -4.54 11.39
CA GLY A 465 -37.26 -3.16 11.81
C GLY A 465 -35.89 -2.61 11.39
N TRP A 466 -35.40 -1.59 12.11
CA TRP A 466 -34.10 -0.98 11.83
C TRP A 466 -32.97 -1.89 12.31
N MET A 467 -32.05 -2.18 11.41
CA MET A 467 -30.87 -2.99 11.69
C MET A 467 -29.60 -2.19 11.42
N THR A 468 -28.65 -2.20 12.35
CA THR A 468 -27.32 -1.59 12.21
C THR A 468 -26.26 -2.69 12.16
N PRO A 469 -25.14 -2.50 11.43
CA PRO A 469 -24.10 -3.51 11.35
C PRO A 469 -23.58 -3.90 12.74
N ARG A 470 -23.36 -5.20 12.93
CA ARG A 470 -22.78 -5.75 14.16
C ARG A 470 -21.34 -5.27 14.32
N LEU A 471 -21.00 -4.86 15.53
CA LEU A 471 -19.61 -4.55 15.88
C LEU A 471 -18.99 -5.75 16.59
N SER A 472 -17.77 -6.09 16.17
CA SER A 472 -16.97 -7.16 16.75
C SER A 472 -15.52 -6.71 16.74
N LYS A 473 -14.85 -6.82 17.90
CA LYS A 473 -13.43 -6.44 18.02
C LYS A 473 -12.53 -7.19 17.04
N ASN A 474 -12.90 -8.41 16.66
CA ASN A 474 -12.07 -9.30 15.83
C ASN A 474 -12.55 -9.38 14.38
N GLU A 475 -13.81 -9.03 14.08
CA GLU A 475 -14.40 -9.21 12.74
C GLU A 475 -14.78 -7.87 12.09
N THR A 476 -15.33 -6.93 12.87
CA THR A 476 -15.80 -5.62 12.40
C THR A 476 -15.44 -4.52 13.40
N PRO A 477 -14.15 -4.16 13.53
CA PRO A 477 -13.64 -3.29 14.58
C PRO A 477 -13.86 -1.81 14.24
N PHE A 478 -15.13 -1.42 14.07
CA PHE A 478 -15.53 -0.06 13.75
C PHE A 478 -16.12 0.65 14.96
N LEU A 479 -16.26 1.95 14.81
CA LEU A 479 -16.53 2.85 15.88
C LEU A 479 -17.97 2.69 16.40
N ASN A 480 -18.10 2.38 17.68
CA ASN A 480 -19.40 2.38 18.34
C ASN A 480 -19.82 3.81 18.71
N GLY A 481 -20.44 4.52 17.77
CA GLY A 481 -20.82 5.93 17.95
C GLY A 481 -21.83 6.19 19.07
N VAL A 482 -21.83 7.41 19.61
CA VAL A 482 -22.73 7.82 20.71
C VAL A 482 -24.21 7.63 20.36
N MET A 483 -24.61 8.11 19.18
CA MET A 483 -25.99 7.98 18.72
C MET A 483 -26.38 6.52 18.49
N ARG A 484 -25.44 5.68 18.05
CA ARG A 484 -25.63 4.23 17.91
C ARG A 484 -25.96 3.58 19.25
N ARG A 485 -25.15 3.86 20.28
CA ARG A 485 -25.37 3.35 21.64
C ARG A 485 -26.74 3.74 22.17
N TYR A 486 -27.11 5.02 22.03
CA TYR A 486 -28.42 5.51 22.43
C TYR A 486 -29.55 4.73 21.75
N LEU A 487 -29.53 4.61 20.42
CA LEU A 487 -30.57 3.91 19.66
C LEU A 487 -30.68 2.41 20.01
N LEU A 488 -29.55 1.76 20.29
CA LEU A 488 -29.52 0.37 20.76
C LEU A 488 -30.13 0.23 22.16
N GLN A 489 -29.77 1.12 23.09
CA GLN A 489 -30.32 1.13 24.45
C GLN A 489 -31.84 1.39 24.46
N GLN A 490 -32.33 2.23 23.54
CA GLN A 490 -33.77 2.48 23.36
C GLN A 490 -34.49 1.36 22.58
N GLY A 491 -33.77 0.35 22.06
CA GLY A 491 -34.35 -0.72 21.25
C GLY A 491 -34.87 -0.27 19.87
N VAL A 492 -34.47 0.92 19.42
CA VAL A 492 -34.93 1.52 18.15
C VAL A 492 -34.26 0.84 16.95
N VAL A 493 -32.96 0.51 17.10
CA VAL A 493 -32.19 -0.27 16.13
C VAL A 493 -31.72 -1.56 16.79
N LYS A 494 -31.49 -2.60 15.98
CA LYS A 494 -30.92 -3.87 16.42
C LYS A 494 -29.59 -4.12 15.72
N GLU A 495 -28.62 -4.68 16.42
CA GLU A 495 -27.41 -5.17 15.77
C GLU A 495 -27.72 -6.42 14.95
N GLY A 496 -27.15 -6.51 13.76
CA GLY A 496 -27.27 -7.69 12.92
C GLY A 496 -26.18 -7.75 11.86
N GLU A 497 -26.06 -8.91 11.23
CA GLU A 497 -25.18 -9.11 10.08
C GLU A 497 -25.81 -8.44 8.86
N LEU A 498 -25.30 -7.26 8.51
CA LEU A 498 -25.70 -6.55 7.29
C LEU A 498 -24.64 -6.76 6.20
N ARG A 499 -25.11 -7.23 5.05
CA ARG A 499 -24.27 -7.56 3.89
C ARG A 499 -24.44 -6.56 2.75
N MET A 500 -23.51 -6.63 1.81
CA MET A 500 -23.62 -5.89 0.54
C MET A 500 -24.94 -6.16 -0.19
N GLU A 501 -25.43 -7.40 -0.11
CA GLU A 501 -26.72 -7.80 -0.67
C GLU A 501 -27.89 -7.04 -0.03
N ASP A 502 -27.84 -6.75 1.27
CA ASP A 502 -28.89 -5.99 1.96
C ASP A 502 -28.92 -4.54 1.50
N PHE A 503 -27.75 -3.93 1.25
CA PHE A 503 -27.66 -2.60 0.66
C PHE A 503 -28.24 -2.55 -0.75
N ILE A 504 -27.85 -3.51 -1.60
CA ILE A 504 -28.37 -3.62 -2.97
C ILE A 504 -29.88 -3.84 -2.95
N ARG A 505 -30.36 -4.69 -2.04
CA ARG A 505 -31.79 -4.96 -1.86
C ARG A 505 -32.54 -3.72 -1.38
N ALA A 506 -31.97 -2.97 -0.44
CA ALA A 506 -32.53 -1.72 0.04
C ALA A 506 -32.69 -0.71 -1.11
N LYS A 507 -31.64 -0.52 -1.92
CA LYS A 507 -31.69 0.36 -3.10
C LYS A 507 -32.73 -0.09 -4.13
N ARG A 508 -32.77 -1.39 -4.46
CA ARG A 508 -33.69 -1.95 -5.46
C ARG A 508 -35.16 -1.92 -5.00
N GLN A 509 -35.41 -2.14 -3.72
CA GLN A 509 -36.76 -2.26 -3.16
C GLN A 509 -37.25 -0.98 -2.48
N GLY A 510 -36.45 0.09 -2.49
CA GLY A 510 -36.79 1.36 -1.85
C GLY A 510 -36.89 1.25 -0.33
N TRP A 511 -36.09 0.39 0.31
CA TRP A 511 -36.04 0.36 1.77
C TRP A 511 -35.34 1.61 2.29
N ARG A 512 -35.85 2.12 3.41
CA ARG A 512 -35.28 3.32 4.04
C ARG A 512 -33.94 3.00 4.67
N VAL A 513 -33.01 3.94 4.58
CA VAL A 513 -31.70 3.87 5.22
C VAL A 513 -31.51 5.15 6.02
N ILE A 514 -31.01 5.02 7.24
CA ILE A 514 -30.71 6.16 8.10
C ILE A 514 -29.23 6.16 8.44
N GLY A 515 -28.66 7.36 8.52
CA GLY A 515 -27.39 7.58 9.19
C GLY A 515 -27.61 8.27 10.53
N PHE A 516 -26.68 8.07 11.46
CA PHE A 516 -26.77 8.70 12.78
C PHE A 516 -25.40 8.98 13.41
N ASN A 517 -25.25 10.17 13.99
CA ASN A 517 -24.06 10.59 14.71
C ASN A 517 -24.36 11.67 15.77
N GLY A 518 -23.38 12.00 16.60
CA GLY A 518 -23.54 12.98 17.69
C GLY A 518 -23.70 14.44 17.24
N LEU A 519 -23.48 14.76 15.96
CA LEU A 519 -23.65 16.11 15.43
C LEU A 519 -25.04 16.32 14.81
N ARG A 520 -25.57 15.34 14.07
CA ARG A 520 -26.81 15.47 13.31
C ARG A 520 -27.99 14.76 13.97
N GLY A 521 -27.73 13.87 14.92
CA GLY A 521 -28.74 12.91 15.35
C GLY A 521 -29.01 11.91 14.23
N VAL A 522 -30.26 11.51 14.06
CA VAL A 522 -30.74 10.63 12.98
C VAL A 522 -31.13 11.44 11.75
N TRP A 523 -30.74 10.97 10.57
CA TRP A 523 -31.10 11.56 9.28
C TRP A 523 -31.31 10.48 8.21
N GLU A 524 -32.08 10.79 7.16
CA GLU A 524 -32.38 9.84 6.08
C GLU A 524 -31.37 9.89 4.95
N ALA A 525 -30.95 8.71 4.50
CA ALA A 525 -30.01 8.51 3.43
C ALA A 525 -30.71 8.27 2.10
N GLU A 526 -30.21 8.91 1.05
CA GLU A 526 -30.51 8.60 -0.33
C GLU A 526 -29.38 7.75 -0.91
N LEU A 527 -29.69 6.52 -1.30
CA LEU A 527 -28.70 5.59 -1.83
C LEU A 527 -28.33 5.94 -3.27
N ILE A 528 -27.11 6.43 -3.47
CA ILE A 528 -26.60 6.81 -4.80
C ILE A 528 -26.01 5.63 -5.56
#